data_AF-A0A6L3X549-F1
#
_entry.id   AF-A0A6L3X549-F1
#
_cell.length_a   1.000
_cell.length_b   1.000
_cell.length_c   1.000
_cell.angle_alpha   90.00
_cell.angle_beta   90.00
_cell.angle_gamma   90.00
#
_symmetry.space_group_name_H-M   'P 1'
#
loop_
_entity.id
_entity.type
_entity.pdbx_description
1 polymer ?
#
loop_
_entity_poly.entity_id
_entity_poly.type
_entity_poly.pdbx_seq_one_letter_code
_entity_poly.pdbx_strand_id
1 'polypeptide(L)'
;TQQQQNLGMKTANVEMRQLVSPFSAFATVATDERNVSVVSAPANGVVSKLFVNAPQQQVKAGEALAQLWIPQWTTAQQEYLAVRQLGDAALTRAARERLALQFMPVEVIRLLERSGKPQTTLTLRADRA
;
A
#
# COMPACT_ATOMS: atom_id res chain seq x y z
N THR A 1 8.96 -71.11 -33.05
CA THR A 1 8.99 -70.36 -34.33
C THR A 1 10.36 -69.75 -34.54
N GLN A 2 11.31 -70.44 -35.19
CA GLN A 2 12.62 -69.85 -35.56
C GLN A 2 12.47 -68.62 -36.48
N GLN A 3 11.38 -68.55 -37.25
CA GLN A 3 11.04 -67.39 -38.08
C GLN A 3 10.75 -66.10 -37.28
N GLN A 4 10.35 -66.19 -36.01
CA GLN A 4 9.98 -65.02 -35.22
C GLN A 4 11.19 -64.25 -34.65
N GLN A 5 12.34 -64.91 -34.53
CA GLN A 5 13.55 -64.34 -33.91
C GLN A 5 14.42 -63.57 -34.92
N ASN A 6 14.44 -63.99 -36.19
CA ASN A 6 15.11 -63.28 -37.29
C ASN A 6 14.48 -61.92 -37.63
N LEU A 7 13.30 -61.62 -37.06
CA LEU A 7 12.53 -60.39 -37.30
C LEU A 7 12.77 -59.30 -36.23
N GLY A 8 13.59 -59.57 -35.20
CA GLY A 8 13.90 -58.57 -34.16
C GLY A 8 12.69 -58.12 -33.33
N MET A 9 11.71 -59.02 -33.10
CA MET A 9 10.50 -58.67 -32.35
C MET A 9 10.79 -58.30 -30.90
N LYS A 10 10.23 -57.16 -30.47
CA LYS A 10 10.24 -56.68 -29.08
C LYS A 10 8.83 -56.77 -28.52
N THR A 11 8.71 -57.38 -27.35
CA THR A 11 7.46 -57.46 -26.58
C THR A 11 7.63 -56.68 -25.27
N ALA A 12 6.52 -56.20 -24.72
CA ALA A 12 6.47 -55.55 -23.41
C ALA A 12 5.22 -56.05 -22.67
N ASN A 13 5.30 -56.15 -21.34
CA ASN A 13 4.15 -56.52 -20.51
C ASN A 13 3.11 -55.39 -20.50
N VAL A 14 1.84 -55.77 -20.49
CA VAL A 14 0.74 -54.80 -20.42
C VAL A 14 0.63 -54.28 -19.00
N GLU A 15 0.72 -52.96 -18.83
CA GLU A 15 0.58 -52.29 -17.55
C GLU A 15 -0.46 -51.17 -17.64
N MET A 16 -1.31 -51.06 -16.63
CA MET A 16 -2.21 -49.92 -16.47
C MET A 16 -1.40 -48.78 -15.84
N ARG A 17 -1.11 -47.74 -16.63
CA ARG A 17 -0.41 -46.53 -16.17
C ARG A 17 -1.17 -45.28 -16.57
N GLN A 18 -1.07 -44.24 -15.76
CA GLN A 18 -1.54 -42.91 -16.14
C GLN A 18 -0.65 -42.35 -17.27
N LEU A 19 -1.24 -42.16 -18.45
CA LEU A 19 -0.54 -41.56 -19.59
C LEU A 19 -0.48 -40.04 -19.42
N VAL A 20 0.71 -39.52 -19.11
CA VAL A 20 0.95 -38.08 -18.99
C VAL A 20 1.58 -37.60 -20.29
N SER A 21 0.81 -36.89 -21.12
CA SER A 21 1.34 -36.27 -22.33
C SER A 21 1.99 -34.94 -21.97
N PRO A 22 3.31 -34.75 -22.20
CA PRO A 22 3.90 -33.43 -22.06
C PRO A 22 3.28 -32.50 -23.11
N PHE A 23 2.86 -31.32 -22.67
CA PHE A 23 2.40 -30.26 -23.56
C PHE A 23 3.09 -28.95 -23.17
N SER A 24 3.32 -28.10 -24.17
CA SER A 24 3.87 -26.77 -23.98
C SER A 24 2.81 -25.74 -24.38
N ALA A 25 2.64 -24.71 -23.55
CA ALA A 25 1.73 -23.60 -23.82
C ALA A 25 2.44 -22.27 -23.58
N PHE A 26 2.04 -21.24 -24.33
CA PHE A 26 2.45 -19.87 -24.07
C PHE A 26 1.62 -19.30 -22.93
N ALA A 27 2.26 -18.55 -22.03
CA ALA A 27 1.61 -17.82 -20.96
C ALA A 27 2.11 -16.37 -20.95
N THR A 28 1.28 -15.46 -20.49
CA THR A 28 1.63 -14.05 -20.34
C THR A 28 1.89 -13.74 -18.88
N VAL A 29 3.02 -13.08 -18.59
CA VAL A 29 3.28 -12.49 -17.27
C VAL A 29 2.49 -11.19 -17.21
N ALA A 30 1.45 -11.17 -16.38
CA ALA A 30 0.66 -9.98 -16.10
C ALA A 30 0.99 -9.45 -14.70
N THR A 31 0.82 -8.15 -14.50
CA THR A 31 0.87 -7.54 -13.17
C THR A 31 -0.24 -8.13 -12.31
N ASP A 32 0.07 -8.44 -11.05
CA ASP A 32 -0.95 -8.85 -10.10
C ASP A 32 -1.86 -7.65 -9.79
N GLU A 33 -3.04 -7.61 -10.39
CA GLU A 33 -4.04 -6.56 -10.16
C GLU A 33 -4.47 -6.46 -8.69
N ARG A 34 -4.27 -7.53 -7.89
CA ARG A 34 -4.53 -7.49 -6.44
C ARG A 34 -3.49 -6.68 -5.68
N ASN A 35 -2.34 -6.40 -6.28
CA ASN A 35 -1.29 -5.58 -5.67
C ASN A 35 -1.40 -4.09 -6.04
N VAL A 36 -2.51 -3.66 -6.65
CA VAL A 36 -2.76 -2.25 -6.96
C VAL A 36 -3.40 -1.57 -5.74
N SER A 37 -2.68 -0.62 -5.14
CA SER A 37 -3.18 0.21 -4.04
C SER A 37 -3.39 1.66 -4.50
N VAL A 38 -4.56 2.23 -4.17
CA VAL A 38 -4.83 3.65 -4.39
C VAL A 38 -4.66 4.39 -3.06
N VAL A 39 -3.66 5.27 -2.99
CA VAL A 39 -3.44 6.12 -1.80
C VAL A 39 -4.23 7.42 -1.97
N SER A 40 -5.36 7.52 -1.27
CA SER A 40 -6.21 8.73 -1.30
C SER A 40 -5.76 9.77 -0.27
N ALA A 41 -5.93 11.06 -0.62
CA ALA A 41 -5.77 12.14 0.33
C ALA A 41 -6.94 12.12 1.35
N PRO A 42 -6.67 12.20 2.67
CA PRO A 42 -7.73 12.18 3.69
C PRO A 42 -8.54 13.48 3.75
N ALA A 43 -8.06 14.56 3.12
CA ALA A 43 -8.72 15.85 3.11
C ALA A 43 -8.36 16.64 1.85
N ASN A 44 -9.23 17.58 1.47
CA ASN A 44 -8.99 18.50 0.36
C ASN A 44 -7.75 19.37 0.63
N GLY A 45 -6.87 19.48 -0.35
CA GLY A 45 -5.64 20.23 -0.23
C GLY A 45 -4.98 20.44 -1.59
N VAL A 46 -3.81 21.06 -1.56
CA VAL A 46 -3.01 21.31 -2.76
C VAL A 46 -1.77 20.43 -2.70
N VAL A 47 -1.41 19.79 -3.81
CA VAL A 47 -0.11 19.09 -3.92
C VAL A 47 1.00 20.15 -3.90
N SER A 48 1.78 20.20 -2.81
CA SER A 48 2.90 21.13 -2.68
C SER A 48 4.17 20.59 -3.34
N LYS A 49 4.35 19.27 -3.31
CA LYS A 49 5.50 18.59 -3.94
C LYS A 49 5.14 17.18 -4.35
N LEU A 50 5.58 16.77 -5.53
CA LEU A 50 5.46 15.40 -6.01
C LEU A 50 6.85 14.77 -6.04
N PHE A 51 7.04 13.66 -5.33
CA PHE A 51 8.31 12.93 -5.29
C PHE A 51 8.34 11.81 -6.33
N VAL A 52 7.18 11.20 -6.60
CA VAL A 52 6.99 10.16 -7.60
C VAL A 52 6.09 10.73 -8.68
N ASN A 53 6.65 11.04 -9.84
CA ASN A 53 6.00 11.84 -10.88
C ASN A 53 5.88 11.12 -12.24
N ALA A 54 6.27 9.85 -12.31
CA ALA A 54 6.18 9.05 -13.52
C ALA A 54 5.30 7.79 -13.31
N PRO A 55 4.45 7.44 -14.28
CA PRO A 55 3.76 6.15 -14.29
C PRO A 55 4.76 4.99 -14.24
N GLN A 56 4.45 3.93 -13.49
CA GLN A 56 5.29 2.72 -13.34
C GLN A 56 6.67 2.97 -12.71
N GLN A 57 6.88 4.13 -12.08
CA GLN A 57 8.06 4.35 -11.26
C GLN A 57 8.01 3.40 -10.05
N GLN A 58 9.04 2.57 -9.89
CA GLN A 58 9.16 1.69 -8.71
C GLN A 58 9.37 2.53 -7.46
N VAL A 59 8.66 2.17 -6.40
CA VAL A 59 8.74 2.78 -5.08
C VAL A 59 8.91 1.69 -4.04
N LYS A 60 9.57 2.00 -2.93
CA LYS A 60 9.65 1.10 -1.78
C LYS A 60 8.57 1.43 -0.76
N ALA A 61 8.15 0.44 0.03
CA ALA A 61 7.28 0.68 1.18
C ALA A 61 7.87 1.79 2.08
N GLY A 62 7.04 2.78 2.43
CA GLY A 62 7.41 3.95 3.23
C GLY A 62 8.02 5.13 2.45
N GLU A 63 8.29 4.98 1.16
CA GLU A 63 8.80 6.05 0.31
C GLU A 63 7.80 7.19 0.16
N ALA A 64 8.27 8.44 0.18
CA ALA A 64 7.41 9.60 0.03
C ALA A 64 6.89 9.68 -1.41
N LEU A 65 5.57 9.74 -1.58
CA LEU A 65 4.92 9.82 -2.88
C LEU A 65 4.63 11.28 -3.25
N ALA A 66 3.96 11.98 -2.33
CA ALA A 66 3.54 13.35 -2.51
C ALA A 66 3.49 14.07 -1.16
N GLN A 67 3.61 15.39 -1.22
CA GLN A 67 3.38 16.28 -0.11
C GLN A 67 2.13 17.11 -0.40
N LEU A 68 1.22 17.13 0.56
CA LEU A 68 -0.05 17.83 0.49
C LEU A 68 -0.04 18.97 1.50
N TRP A 69 -0.49 20.15 1.06
CA TRP A 69 -0.78 21.28 1.93
C TRP A 69 -2.29 21.35 2.20
N ILE A 70 -2.66 21.25 3.48
CA ILE A 70 -4.04 21.13 3.96
C ILE A 70 -4.30 22.25 4.98
N PRO A 71 -4.60 23.48 4.52
CA PRO A 71 -4.76 24.64 5.40
C PRO A 71 -5.98 24.54 6.32
N GLN A 72 -7.02 23.80 5.92
CA GLN A 72 -8.26 23.64 6.68
C GLN A 72 -8.06 23.03 8.09
N TRP A 73 -6.96 22.30 8.29
CA TRP A 73 -6.63 21.72 9.59
C TRP A 73 -6.09 22.75 10.60
N THR A 74 -5.64 23.91 10.14
CA THR A 74 -4.94 24.90 10.99
C THR A 74 -5.79 25.34 12.18
N THR A 75 -7.06 25.68 11.94
CA THR A 75 -7.97 26.18 12.99
C THR A 75 -8.19 25.14 14.09
N ALA A 76 -8.51 23.89 13.72
CA ALA A 76 -8.75 22.84 14.69
C ALA A 76 -7.50 22.50 15.52
N GLN A 77 -6.32 22.57 14.91
CA GLN A 77 -5.06 22.35 15.62
C GLN A 77 -4.73 23.50 16.59
N GLN A 78 -5.03 24.74 16.22
CA GLN A 78 -4.88 25.89 17.12
C GLN A 78 -5.82 25.76 18.33
N GLU A 79 -7.07 25.35 18.12
CA GLU A 79 -8.02 25.08 19.20
C GLU A 79 -7.51 23.98 20.13
N TYR A 80 -7.00 22.87 19.57
CA TYR A 80 -6.39 21.81 20.38
C TYR A 80 -5.22 22.32 21.24
N LEU A 81 -4.33 23.13 20.66
CA LEU A 81 -3.20 23.71 21.39
C LEU A 81 -3.66 24.67 22.50
N ALA A 82 -4.69 25.47 22.24
CA ALA A 82 -5.27 26.38 23.23
C ALA A 82 -5.89 25.59 24.40
N VAL A 83 -6.68 24.54 24.11
CA VAL A 83 -7.26 23.67 25.14
C VAL A 83 -6.17 22.96 25.95
N ARG A 84 -5.11 22.50 25.28
CA ARG A 84 -3.98 21.85 25.95
C ARG A 84 -3.24 22.78 26.91
N GLN A 85 -3.18 24.08 26.61
CA GLN A 85 -2.58 25.08 27.51
C GLN A 85 -3.39 25.28 28.80
N LEU A 86 -4.70 24.97 28.80
CA LEU A 86 -5.53 25.03 30.00
C LEU A 86 -5.22 23.92 31.01
N GLY A 87 -4.52 22.86 30.59
CA GLY A 87 -4.07 21.78 31.47
C GLY A 87 -5.15 20.74 31.82
N ASP A 88 -6.36 20.87 31.30
CA ASP A 88 -7.44 19.89 31.50
C ASP A 88 -7.24 18.67 30.58
N ALA A 89 -6.96 17.51 31.19
CA ALA A 89 -6.71 16.27 30.46
C ALA A 89 -7.95 15.73 29.74
N ALA A 90 -9.15 15.91 30.30
CA ALA A 90 -10.39 15.44 29.69
C ALA A 90 -10.74 16.28 28.45
N LEU A 91 -10.62 17.61 28.56
CA LEU A 91 -10.83 18.53 27.43
C LEU A 91 -9.78 18.32 26.34
N THR A 92 -8.51 18.15 26.72
CA THR A 92 -7.43 17.87 25.76
C THR A 92 -7.68 16.58 24.99
N ARG A 93 -8.15 15.51 25.68
CA ARG A 93 -8.50 14.25 25.01
C ARG A 93 -9.67 14.41 24.05
N ALA A 94 -10.74 15.11 24.45
CA ALA A 94 -11.88 15.38 23.58
C ALA A 94 -11.48 16.20 22.34
N ALA A 95 -10.63 17.21 22.52
CA ALA A 95 -10.09 18.01 21.42
C ALA A 95 -9.21 17.17 20.47
N ARG A 96 -8.42 16.24 21.01
CA ARG A 96 -7.64 15.28 20.20
C ARG A 96 -8.54 14.35 19.39
N GLU A 97 -9.61 13.83 19.98
CA GLU A 97 -10.59 12.99 19.28
C GLU A 97 -11.25 13.76 18.13
N ARG A 98 -11.55 15.05 18.33
CA ARG A 98 -12.07 15.93 17.26
C ARG A 98 -11.13 16.06 16.07
N LEU A 99 -9.81 16.13 16.29
CA LEU A 99 -8.83 16.13 15.19
C LEU A 99 -8.89 14.82 14.39
N ALA A 100 -9.06 13.69 15.07
CA ALA A 100 -9.19 12.39 14.41
C ALA A 100 -10.49 12.29 13.58
N LEU A 101 -11.59 12.87 14.06
CA LEU A 101 -12.87 12.96 13.33
C LEU A 101 -12.78 13.81 12.05
N GLN A 102 -11.77 14.66 11.93
CA GLN A 102 -11.46 15.44 10.73
C GLN A 102 -10.49 14.71 9.79
N PHE A 103 -10.38 13.38 9.94
CA PHE A 103 -9.52 12.49 9.16
C PHE A 103 -8.03 12.85 9.24
N MET A 104 -7.60 13.52 10.32
CA MET A 104 -6.20 13.88 10.51
C MET A 104 -5.40 12.64 10.94
N PRO A 105 -4.33 12.24 10.20
CA PRO A 105 -3.56 11.06 10.54
C PRO A 105 -2.91 11.15 11.92
N VAL A 106 -2.81 10.01 12.62
CA VAL A 106 -2.25 9.94 13.99
C VAL A 106 -0.81 10.46 14.05
N GLU A 107 -0.04 10.31 12.98
CA GLU A 107 1.30 10.89 12.83
C GLU A 107 1.30 12.42 12.83
N VAL A 108 0.33 13.07 12.18
CA VAL A 108 0.18 14.52 12.16
C VAL A 108 -0.24 15.02 13.54
N ILE A 109 -1.19 14.34 14.19
CA ILE A 109 -1.62 14.66 15.56
C ILE A 109 -0.43 14.53 16.53
N ARG A 110 0.36 13.45 16.44
CA ARG A 110 1.58 13.28 17.26
C ARG A 110 2.62 14.36 16.98
N LEU A 111 2.78 14.79 15.73
CA LEU A 111 3.72 15.86 15.37
C LEU A 111 3.25 17.21 15.92
N LEU A 112 1.96 17.52 15.87
CA LEU A 112 1.36 18.67 16.53
C LEU A 112 1.61 18.65 18.04
N GLU A 113 1.38 17.50 18.68
CA GLU A 113 1.61 17.30 20.11
C GLU A 113 3.06 17.53 20.52
N ARG A 114 4.01 17.07 19.70
CA ARG A 114 5.45 17.20 19.97
C ARG A 114 5.99 18.58 19.66
N SER A 115 5.58 19.17 18.54
CA SER A 115 6.09 20.45 18.06
C SER A 115 5.42 21.65 18.72
N GLY A 116 4.20 21.49 19.23
CA GLY A 116 3.38 22.59 19.74
C GLY A 116 2.98 23.60 18.66
N LYS A 117 3.11 23.24 17.38
CA LYS A 117 2.83 24.12 16.24
C LYS A 117 1.86 23.46 15.27
N PRO A 118 0.93 24.20 14.67
CA PRO A 118 0.07 23.68 13.61
C PRO A 118 0.88 23.08 12.46
N GLN A 119 0.52 21.86 12.08
CA GLN A 119 0.99 21.09 10.93
C GLN A 119 0.03 21.25 9.77
N THR A 120 0.45 22.01 8.77
CA THR A 120 -0.34 22.28 7.55
C THR A 120 0.03 21.35 6.40
N THR A 121 1.01 20.47 6.61
CA THR A 121 1.60 19.66 5.56
C THR A 121 1.55 18.18 5.92
N LEU A 122 1.06 17.36 5.01
CA LEU A 122 1.02 15.91 5.10
C LEU A 122 1.92 15.31 4.02
N THR A 123 2.75 14.34 4.37
CA THR A 123 3.51 13.56 3.37
C THR A 123 2.83 12.22 3.19
N LEU A 124 2.26 11.97 2.01
CA LEU A 124 1.76 10.66 1.62
C LEU A 124 2.94 9.74 1.33
N ARG A 125 2.89 8.54 1.89
CA ARG A 125 3.92 7.51 1.72
C ARG A 125 3.33 6.26 1.11
N ALA A 126 4.15 5.49 0.40
CA ALA A 126 3.79 4.18 -0.10
C ALA A 126 3.50 3.25 1.09
N ASP A 127 2.36 2.59 1.11
CA ASP A 127 2.02 1.58 2.10
C ASP A 127 2.78 0.27 1.85
N ARG A 128 3.05 -0.05 0.58
CA ARG A 128 3.74 -1.26 0.12
C ARG A 128 4.71 -0.97 -1.05
N ALA A 129 5.58 -1.94 -1.34
CA ALA A 129 6.54 -1.92 -2.45
C ALA A 129 5.97 -2.64 -3.68
#